data_AF-A0A942LDJ8-F1
#
_entry.id   AF-A0A942LDJ8-F1
#
_cell.length_a   1.000
_cell.length_b   1.000
_cell.length_c   1.000
_cell.angle_alpha   90.00
_cell.angle_beta   90.00
_cell.angle_gamma   90.00
#
_symmetry.space_group_name_H-M   'P 1'
#
loop_
_entity.id
_entity.type
_entity.pdbx_description
1 polymer ?
#
loop_
_entity_poly.entity_id
_entity_poly.type
_entity_poly.pdbx_seq_one_letter_code
_entity_poly.pdbx_strand_id
1 'polypeptide(L)'
;NMTALGVTVVGVANKKHLMLGRARIGDFVYAVGNPKVGNEVVKDQGEIAKTDTLLKLLKLDSIQEILPVGSSGIKGELDKFLEANQLHIEYTKNLPVDIHKSAGPCTSMIVISRGELITTVKIPCFYIGKLY
;
A
#
# COMPACT_ATOMS: atom_id res chain seq x y z
N ASN A 1 -27.52 6.78 17.49
CA ASN A 1 -27.95 6.02 16.29
C ASN A 1 -26.76 5.38 15.63
N MET A 2 -26.68 4.05 15.63
CA MET A 2 -25.69 3.28 14.88
C MET A 2 -26.34 2.85 13.57
N THR A 3 -25.74 3.20 12.44
CA THR A 3 -26.14 2.70 11.12
C THR A 3 -25.09 1.69 10.68
N ALA A 4 -25.54 0.57 10.12
CA ALA A 4 -24.66 -0.45 9.57
C ALA A 4 -24.93 -0.60 8.08
N LEU A 5 -23.86 -0.67 7.28
CA LEU A 5 -23.90 -0.89 5.84
C LEU A 5 -22.97 -2.05 5.49
N GLY A 6 -23.46 -3.04 4.76
CA GLY A 6 -22.67 -4.11 4.17
C GLY A 6 -22.58 -3.94 2.67
N VAL A 7 -21.38 -4.08 2.10
CA VAL A 7 -21.14 -4.02 0.65
C VAL A 7 -20.34 -5.26 0.26
N THR A 8 -20.75 -5.95 -0.81
CA THR A 8 -20.02 -7.09 -1.39
C THR A 8 -19.68 -6.79 -2.85
N VAL A 9 -18.42 -6.97 -3.21
CA VAL A 9 -17.91 -6.78 -4.57
C VAL A 9 -17.29 -8.08 -5.05
N VAL A 10 -17.63 -8.51 -6.27
CA VAL A 10 -17.08 -9.71 -6.92
C VAL A 10 -16.38 -9.28 -8.21
N GLY A 11 -15.13 -9.72 -8.39
CA GLY A 11 -14.33 -9.47 -9.58
C GLY A 11 -13.78 -10.76 -10.17
N VAL A 12 -13.57 -10.79 -11.49
CA VAL A 12 -12.99 -11.93 -12.21
C VAL A 12 -11.67 -11.50 -12.84
N ALA A 13 -10.61 -12.27 -12.64
CA ALA A 13 -9.29 -12.02 -13.21
C ALA A 13 -8.64 -13.31 -13.68
N ASN A 14 -7.77 -13.22 -14.69
CA ASN A 14 -6.93 -14.35 -15.08
C ASN A 14 -5.87 -14.59 -14.01
N LYS A 15 -5.69 -15.84 -13.58
CA LYS A 15 -4.68 -16.22 -12.56
C LYS A 15 -3.28 -15.69 -12.89
N LYS A 16 -2.88 -15.66 -14.17
CA LYS A 16 -1.56 -15.15 -14.59
C LYS A 16 -1.38 -13.64 -14.38
N HIS A 17 -2.48 -12.89 -14.24
CA HIS A 17 -2.47 -11.45 -14.00
C HIS A 17 -2.58 -11.11 -12.50
N LEU A 18 -2.75 -12.10 -11.61
CA LEU A 18 -2.78 -11.86 -10.18
C LEU A 18 -1.36 -11.57 -9.67
N MET A 19 -1.22 -10.46 -8.95
CA MET A 19 -0.05 -10.13 -8.15
C MET A 19 -0.21 -10.82 -6.81
N LEU A 20 0.22 -12.07 -6.72
CA LEU A 20 0.17 -12.85 -5.48
C LEU A 20 1.46 -13.64 -5.34
N GLY A 21 2.13 -13.48 -4.19
CA GLY A 21 3.37 -14.17 -3.87
C GLY A 21 4.50 -13.83 -4.84
N ARG A 22 4.53 -12.61 -5.41
CA ARG A 22 5.57 -12.18 -6.34
C ARG A 22 6.74 -11.48 -5.64
N ALA A 23 6.52 -10.91 -4.46
CA ALA A 23 7.57 -10.24 -3.70
C ALA A 23 8.72 -11.20 -3.35
N ARG A 24 9.95 -10.72 -3.39
CA ARG A 24 11.17 -11.45 -3.12
C ARG A 24 12.14 -10.63 -2.27
N ILE A 25 13.11 -11.33 -1.70
CA ILE A 25 14.32 -10.72 -1.12
C ILE A 25 14.94 -9.77 -2.16
N GLY A 26 15.27 -8.56 -1.72
CA GLY A 26 15.83 -7.52 -2.57
C GLY A 26 14.82 -6.48 -3.06
N ASP A 27 13.51 -6.75 -2.96
CA ASP A 27 12.49 -5.80 -3.39
C ASP A 27 12.39 -4.60 -2.44
N PHE A 28 11.97 -3.47 -3.00
CA PHE A 28 11.82 -2.19 -2.34
C PHE A 28 10.37 -2.00 -1.91
N VAL A 29 10.17 -1.52 -0.69
CA VAL A 29 8.85 -1.29 -0.10
C VAL A 29 8.60 0.21 0.00
N TYR A 30 7.45 0.63 -0.51
CA TYR A 30 6.98 2.01 -0.49
C TYR A 30 5.61 2.12 0.16
N ALA A 31 5.33 3.24 0.82
CA ALA A 31 3.97 3.67 1.12
C ALA A 31 3.57 4.75 0.10
N VAL A 32 2.48 4.53 -0.62
CA VAL A 32 1.97 5.45 -1.63
C VAL A 32 0.67 6.07 -1.14
N GLY A 33 0.67 7.39 -1.02
CA GLY A 33 -0.37 8.19 -0.35
C GLY A 33 -0.11 8.38 1.15
N ASN A 34 -0.66 9.46 1.71
CA ASN A 34 -0.57 9.78 3.13
C ASN A 34 -1.64 9.03 3.95
N PRO A 35 -1.28 8.35 5.06
CA PRO A 35 -2.25 7.81 6.00
C PRO A 35 -3.12 8.92 6.60
N LYS A 36 -4.42 8.88 6.29
CA LYS A 36 -5.43 9.84 6.75
C LYS A 36 -6.71 9.16 7.21
N VAL A 37 -7.33 9.70 8.26
CA VAL A 37 -8.60 9.22 8.82
C VAL A 37 -9.56 10.37 9.15
N GLY A 38 -10.86 10.07 9.18
CA GLY A 38 -11.90 11.02 9.58
C GLY A 38 -11.83 12.34 8.80
N ASN A 39 -11.75 13.46 9.52
CA ASN A 39 -11.77 14.79 8.94
C ASN A 39 -10.53 15.10 8.07
N GLU A 40 -9.42 14.40 8.26
CA GLU A 40 -8.22 14.54 7.41
C GLU A 40 -8.49 14.11 5.97
N VAL A 41 -9.38 13.12 5.79
CA VAL A 41 -9.79 12.63 4.46
C VAL A 41 -10.68 13.67 3.77
N VAL A 42 -11.60 14.28 4.51
CA VAL A 42 -12.51 15.32 3.99
C VAL A 42 -11.72 16.57 3.57
N LYS A 43 -10.66 16.90 4.31
CA LYS A 43 -9.77 18.04 4.04
C LYS A 43 -8.59 17.70 3.13
N ASP A 44 -8.54 16.49 2.56
CA ASP A 44 -7.43 16.07 1.71
C ASP A 44 -7.30 16.97 0.47
N GLN A 45 -6.05 17.30 0.12
CA GLN A 45 -5.71 18.15 -1.03
C GLN A 45 -5.01 17.36 -2.14
N GLY A 46 -5.32 16.07 -2.27
CA GLY A 46 -4.73 15.20 -3.28
C GLY A 46 -3.51 14.42 -2.81
N GLU A 47 -3.41 14.11 -1.52
CA GLU A 47 -2.28 13.36 -0.96
C GLU A 47 -2.62 11.89 -0.66
N ILE A 48 -3.90 11.52 -0.71
CA ILE A 48 -4.32 10.14 -0.44
C ILE A 48 -4.30 9.27 -1.71
N ALA A 49 -4.07 7.98 -1.52
CA ALA A 49 -4.33 6.96 -2.51
C ALA A 49 -5.81 6.94 -2.93
N LYS A 50 -6.05 6.82 -4.23
CA LYS A 50 -7.38 6.64 -4.85
C LYS A 50 -7.31 5.53 -5.89
N THR A 51 -8.48 5.12 -6.41
CA THR A 51 -8.56 4.08 -7.45
C THR A 51 -7.67 4.38 -8.66
N ASP A 52 -7.62 5.64 -9.11
CA ASP A 52 -6.74 6.03 -10.23
C ASP A 52 -5.25 5.83 -9.93
N THR A 53 -4.82 6.02 -8.68
CA THR A 53 -3.45 5.72 -8.23
C THR A 53 -3.17 4.23 -8.38
N LEU A 54 -4.08 3.38 -7.89
CA LEU A 54 -3.97 1.93 -8.01
C LEU A 54 -3.90 1.50 -9.48
N LEU A 55 -4.79 2.00 -10.33
CA LEU A 55 -4.84 1.66 -11.75
C LEU A 55 -3.57 2.07 -12.51
N LYS A 56 -2.90 3.15 -12.10
CA LYS A 56 -1.61 3.57 -12.66
C LYS A 56 -0.48 2.65 -12.21
N LEU A 57 -0.43 2.29 -10.93
CA LEU A 57 0.58 1.40 -10.37
C LEU A 57 0.49 -0.02 -10.94
N LEU A 58 -0.73 -0.52 -11.15
CA LEU A 58 -0.97 -1.85 -11.76
C LEU A 58 -0.45 -1.98 -13.20
N LYS A 59 -0.15 -0.87 -13.88
CA LYS A 59 0.42 -0.87 -15.25
C LYS A 59 1.95 -0.96 -15.25
N LEU A 60 2.59 -0.93 -14.10
CA LEU A 60 4.05 -0.94 -13.99
C LEU A 60 4.55 -2.38 -13.79
N ASP A 61 5.35 -2.87 -14.73
CA ASP A 61 5.90 -4.24 -14.69
C ASP A 61 6.87 -4.49 -13.52
N SER A 62 7.39 -3.42 -12.91
CA SER A 62 8.28 -3.50 -11.74
C SER A 62 7.55 -3.85 -10.46
N ILE A 63 6.23 -3.64 -10.39
CA ILE A 63 5.44 -3.88 -9.18
C ILE A 63 5.25 -5.39 -8.97
N GLN A 64 5.63 -5.84 -7.78
CA GLN A 64 5.45 -7.21 -7.35
C GLN A 64 4.15 -7.36 -6.55
N GLU A 65 3.85 -6.43 -5.65
CA GLU A 65 2.66 -6.48 -4.78
C GLU A 65 2.11 -5.09 -4.50
N ILE A 66 0.79 -5.01 -4.29
CA ILE A 66 0.11 -3.82 -3.77
C ILE A 66 -0.85 -4.29 -2.67
N LEU A 67 -0.72 -3.71 -1.47
CA LEU A 67 -1.57 -4.03 -0.32
C LEU A 67 -2.34 -2.78 0.13
N PRO A 68 -3.65 -2.90 0.39
CA PRO A 68 -4.39 -1.80 1.00
C PRO A 68 -3.92 -1.59 2.44
N VAL A 69 -3.86 -0.33 2.89
CA VAL A 69 -3.59 -0.04 4.30
C VAL A 69 -4.90 0.23 5.02
N GLY A 70 -5.20 -0.59 6.03
CA GLY A 70 -6.41 -0.50 6.84
C GLY A 70 -6.21 0.26 8.15
N SER A 71 -7.06 -0.07 9.12
CA SER A 71 -7.01 0.52 10.46
C SER A 71 -5.75 0.16 11.25
N SER A 72 -5.08 -0.94 10.89
CA SER A 72 -3.82 -1.38 11.52
C SER A 72 -2.58 -0.62 11.06
N GLY A 73 -2.73 0.31 10.11
CA GLY A 73 -1.64 1.11 9.57
C GLY A 73 -0.69 0.31 8.67
N ILE A 74 0.30 1.01 8.12
CA ILE A 74 1.27 0.44 7.17
C ILE A 74 2.01 -0.73 7.81
N LYS A 75 2.49 -0.56 9.04
CA LYS A 75 3.23 -1.61 9.74
C LYS A 75 2.35 -2.84 9.98
N GLY A 76 1.11 -2.66 10.43
CA GLY A 76 0.22 -3.77 10.73
C GLY A 76 -0.12 -4.63 9.52
N GLU A 77 -0.37 -4.02 8.36
CA GLU A 77 -0.61 -4.78 7.12
C GLU A 77 0.67 -5.37 6.54
N LEU A 78 1.79 -4.65 6.64
CA LEU A 78 3.09 -5.14 6.18
C LEU A 78 3.58 -6.33 7.01
N ASP A 79 3.46 -6.29 8.34
CA ASP A 79 3.86 -7.40 9.22
C ASP A 79 3.10 -8.69 8.86
N LYS A 80 1.77 -8.61 8.66
CA LYS A 80 0.96 -9.78 8.23
C LYS A 80 1.42 -10.34 6.90
N PHE A 81 1.72 -9.45 5.94
CA PHE A 81 2.22 -9.84 4.64
C PHE A 81 3.58 -10.55 4.75
N LEU A 82 4.51 -9.97 5.52
CA LEU A 82 5.85 -10.50 5.75
C LEU A 82 5.79 -11.88 6.40
N GLU A 83 4.98 -12.04 7.45
CA GLU A 83 4.75 -13.32 8.13
C GLU A 83 4.21 -14.39 7.17
N ALA A 84 3.16 -14.05 6.41
CA ALA A 84 2.53 -14.98 5.47
C ALA A 84 3.47 -15.44 4.34
N ASN A 85 4.48 -14.63 4.00
CA ASN A 85 5.44 -14.90 2.93
C ASN A 85 6.84 -15.30 3.43
N GLN A 86 7.06 -15.40 4.75
CA GLN A 86 8.36 -15.70 5.36
C GLN A 86 9.46 -14.73 4.89
N LEU A 87 9.13 -13.44 4.83
CA LEU A 87 10.05 -12.36 4.45
C LEU A 87 10.31 -11.44 5.64
N HIS A 88 11.43 -10.73 5.61
CA HIS A 88 11.72 -9.67 6.56
C HIS A 88 11.93 -8.34 5.84
N ILE A 89 11.93 -7.23 6.59
CA ILE A 89 12.20 -5.90 6.05
C ILE A 89 13.26 -5.20 6.87
N GLU A 90 14.22 -4.61 6.15
CA GLU A 90 15.17 -3.64 6.69
C GLU A 90 14.56 -2.25 6.50
N TYR A 91 14.07 -1.65 7.58
CA TYR A 91 13.49 -0.31 7.56
C TYR A 91 14.56 0.76 7.32
N THR A 92 14.20 1.79 6.59
CA THR A 92 15.00 3.02 6.50
C THR A 92 15.07 3.68 7.88
N LYS A 93 16.27 4.12 8.29
CA LYS A 93 16.52 4.68 9.64
C LYS A 93 15.55 5.80 10.04
N ASN A 94 15.26 6.70 9.11
CA ASN A 94 14.32 7.81 9.33
C ASN A 94 13.14 7.63 8.39
N LEU A 95 12.06 7.05 8.92
CA LEU A 95 10.84 6.85 8.14
C LEU A 95 10.17 8.21 7.86
N PRO A 96 9.90 8.55 6.59
CA PRO A 96 9.31 9.84 6.22
C PRO A 96 7.79 9.90 6.40
N VAL A 97 7.19 8.82 6.92
CA VAL A 97 5.75 8.68 7.16
C VAL A 97 5.53 7.88 8.45
N ASP A 98 4.46 8.20 9.18
CA ASP A 98 4.04 7.43 10.35
C ASP A 98 3.43 6.09 9.90
N ILE A 99 4.19 5.01 10.07
CA ILE A 99 3.78 3.67 9.67
C ILE A 99 2.75 3.03 10.62
N HIS A 100 2.55 3.59 11.81
CA HIS A 100 1.57 3.10 12.79
C HIS A 100 0.21 3.79 12.66
N LYS A 101 0.14 4.91 11.94
CA LYS A 101 -1.10 5.64 11.72
C LYS A 101 -2.09 4.82 10.91
N SER A 102 -3.33 4.77 11.40
CA SER A 102 -4.45 4.19 10.67
C SER A 102 -4.66 4.89 9.32
N ALA A 103 -4.98 4.09 8.31
CA ALA A 103 -5.44 4.57 7.01
C ALA A 103 -6.78 3.93 6.65
N GLY A 104 -7.63 3.63 7.64
CA GLY A 104 -8.86 2.81 7.52
C GLY A 104 -9.73 3.01 6.28
N PRO A 105 -9.90 4.23 5.73
CA PRO A 105 -10.55 4.46 4.44
C PRO A 105 -9.70 4.09 3.20
N CYS A 106 -8.64 3.30 3.37
CA CYS A 106 -7.62 2.96 2.37
C CYS A 106 -6.92 4.19 1.75
N THR A 107 -6.57 5.18 2.58
CA THR A 107 -5.94 6.45 2.14
C THR A 107 -4.45 6.32 1.78
N SER A 108 -3.85 5.18 2.07
CA SER A 108 -2.50 4.81 1.63
C SER A 108 -2.48 3.34 1.22
N MET A 109 -1.48 2.96 0.43
CA MET A 109 -1.23 1.58 0.03
C MET A 109 0.25 1.25 0.16
N ILE A 110 0.55 0.00 0.50
CA ILE A 110 1.91 -0.54 0.42
C ILE A 110 2.15 -0.97 -1.01
N VAL A 111 3.30 -0.62 -1.57
CA VAL A 111 3.73 -1.00 -2.91
C VAL A 111 5.11 -1.65 -2.80
N ILE A 112 5.22 -2.89 -3.27
CA ILE A 112 6.49 -3.63 -3.32
C ILE A 112 6.94 -3.69 -4.78
N SER A 113 8.18 -3.29 -5.05
CA SER A 113 8.73 -3.14 -6.40
C SER A 113 10.11 -3.80 -6.51
N ARG A 114 10.43 -4.38 -7.67
CA ARG A 114 11.73 -5.02 -7.96
C ARG A 114 12.94 -4.08 -7.92
N GLY A 115 12.69 -2.78 -7.84
CA GLY A 115 13.68 -1.73 -7.75
C GLY A 115 13.02 -0.42 -7.36
N GLU A 116 13.73 0.69 -7.57
CA GLU A 116 13.20 2.01 -7.27
C GLU A 116 11.86 2.27 -7.97
N LEU A 117 10.91 2.84 -7.23
CA LEU A 117 9.58 3.12 -7.75
C LEU A 117 9.60 4.33 -8.69
N ILE A 118 9.62 4.06 -9.99
CA ILE A 118 9.46 5.08 -11.03
C ILE A 118 7.99 5.13 -11.45
N THR A 119 7.31 6.24 -11.19
CA THR A 119 5.86 6.34 -11.37
C THR A 119 5.42 7.75 -11.75
N THR A 120 4.28 7.86 -12.42
CA THR A 120 3.64 9.13 -12.80
C THR A 120 2.54 9.56 -11.83
N VAL A 121 2.33 8.81 -10.74
CA VAL A 121 1.38 9.23 -9.70
C VAL A 121 1.86 10.53 -9.06
N LYS A 122 0.97 11.49 -8.89
CA LYS A 122 1.26 12.83 -8.37
C LYS A 122 0.86 12.97 -6.90
N ILE A 123 1.11 11.92 -6.12
CA ILE A 123 0.85 11.90 -4.68
C ILE A 123 2.12 11.46 -3.96
N PRO A 124 2.25 11.70 -2.65
CA PRO A 124 3.44 11.29 -1.90
C PRO A 124 3.75 9.80 -2.02
N CYS A 125 5.01 9.47 -2.27
CA CYS A 125 5.54 8.11 -2.28
C CYS A 125 6.73 8.07 -1.31
N PHE A 126 6.60 7.27 -0.27
CA PHE A 126 7.57 7.18 0.82
C PHE A 126 8.33 5.88 0.73
N TYR A 127 9.65 5.92 0.59
CA TYR A 127 10.46 4.72 0.72
C TYR A 127 10.49 4.26 2.18
N ILE A 128 10.12 3.01 2.42
CA ILE A 128 10.00 2.42 3.76
C ILE A 128 11.22 1.57 4.06
N GLY A 129 11.67 0.75 3.11
CA GLY A 129 12.76 -0.18 3.35
C GLY A 129 12.89 -1.23 2.25
N LYS A 130 13.71 -2.24 2.52
CA LYS A 130 14.04 -3.30 1.57
C LYS A 130 13.80 -4.68 2.18
N LEU A 131 13.26 -5.59 1.39
CA LEU A 131 13.01 -6.96 1.83
C LEU A 131 14.32 -7.77 1.88
N TYR A 132 14.47 -8.61 2.91
CA TYR A 132 15.59 -9.54 3.07
C TYR A 132 15.16 -10.89 3.65
#